data_AF-A0A6A4BAA1-F1
#
_entry.id   AF-A0A6A4BAA1-F1
#
_cell.length_a   1.000
_cell.length_b   1.000
_cell.length_c   1.000
_cell.angle_alpha   90.00
_cell.angle_beta   90.00
_cell.angle_gamma   90.00
#
_symmetry.space_group_name_H-M   'P 1'
#
loop_
_entity.id
_entity.type
_entity.pdbx_description
1 polymer ?
#
loop_
_entity_poly.entity_id
_entity_poly.type
_entity_poly.pdbx_seq_one_letter_code
_entity_poly.pdbx_strand_id
1 'polypeptide(L)'
;SRAEDVPPHVDPSTDRGFPSQSSTRPSGVPAGAPPAPPGSWTLPPSGNSADMPPAAVSELRCGSFQLPRTRVKGEYYPPLAHQLAAHRLFRDLSSETGRWLSPMSFVLHLRELECVRFDAPPAVLMALYSGRLGSRGLTVMHFRPQSEMEQLERGSSNANFSADFGAGATLPATTVDCPTYEDLLAAIGGLISFGDALWYDHARRLLSRVKRFVLANLERDHNTHERVMLTVMFVNQFIGRALAHLLVDSPHWWRNFNETIRAVDYHSPDWQAALNGLALRMASMPARASNGSQPVQPPRPGGAPSRRGPAARTPIMPERIRRLIPRDSDGRDPCLRFMGGGMCYGGRAERCAHQQRTHRWDGRLPRELQEFIDRTYRSGPRQSERREHS
;
A
#
# COMPACT_ATOMS: atom_id res chain seq x y z
N SER A 1 69.69 -11.26 50.45
CA SER A 1 69.82 -12.28 51.50
C SER A 1 68.47 -12.96 51.64
N ARG A 2 68.32 -14.26 51.35
CA ARG A 2 68.63 -15.42 52.24
C ARG A 2 67.77 -15.39 53.52
N ALA A 3 67.07 -16.45 53.95
CA ALA A 3 66.99 -17.86 53.53
C ALA A 3 65.56 -18.41 53.85
N GLU A 4 65.02 -19.45 53.21
CA GLU A 4 65.03 -20.89 53.60
C GLU A 4 64.34 -21.14 54.99
N ASP A 5 63.52 -22.19 55.22
CA ASP A 5 63.69 -23.58 54.77
C ASP A 5 62.38 -24.45 54.71
N VAL A 6 62.49 -25.69 54.18
CA VAL A 6 61.40 -26.55 53.62
C VAL A 6 61.48 -28.05 54.02
N PRO A 7 60.41 -28.61 54.64
CA PRO A 7 59.96 -29.98 54.32
C PRO A 7 58.42 -30.21 54.43
N PRO A 8 57.84 -31.38 54.02
CA PRO A 8 58.29 -32.37 53.03
C PRO A 8 57.22 -32.84 51.99
N HIS A 9 57.71 -33.63 51.01
CA HIS A 9 57.02 -34.44 49.97
C HIS A 9 55.98 -35.47 50.48
N VAL A 10 55.06 -35.94 49.59
CA VAL A 10 55.09 -37.30 48.92
C VAL A 10 54.07 -37.37 47.74
N ASP A 11 54.63 -37.49 46.52
CA ASP A 11 54.32 -38.28 45.28
C ASP A 11 53.15 -39.31 45.17
N PRO A 12 52.87 -39.96 43.99
CA PRO A 12 53.23 -39.70 42.56
C PRO A 12 52.09 -39.94 41.50
N SER A 13 52.48 -39.90 40.20
CA SER A 13 51.95 -40.62 39.00
C SER A 13 51.03 -39.83 38.04
N THR A 14 51.45 -39.50 36.79
CA THR A 14 51.55 -40.32 35.54
C THR A 14 50.23 -40.95 35.06
N ASP A 15 49.87 -40.99 33.77
CA ASP A 15 50.38 -40.33 32.54
C ASP A 15 49.21 -40.24 31.52
N ARG A 16 49.25 -39.33 30.53
CA ARG A 16 48.22 -39.21 29.48
C ARG A 16 48.73 -39.66 28.11
N GLY A 17 48.30 -40.85 27.69
CA GLY A 17 48.57 -41.35 26.34
C GLY A 17 47.84 -40.58 25.22
N PHE A 18 48.54 -40.47 24.10
CA PHE A 18 48.09 -40.09 22.74
C PHE A 18 48.55 -41.20 21.76
N PRO A 19 48.20 -41.21 20.46
CA PRO A 19 46.97 -40.80 19.76
C PRO A 19 46.46 -41.90 18.76
N SER A 20 45.32 -41.70 18.06
CA SER A 20 45.21 -41.80 16.56
C SER A 20 43.79 -41.99 15.97
N GLN A 21 43.33 -40.96 15.26
CA GLN A 21 42.56 -40.90 13.99
C GLN A 21 41.55 -41.99 13.52
N SER A 22 40.29 -41.57 13.30
CA SER A 22 39.53 -41.68 12.01
C SER A 22 38.17 -40.96 12.14
N SER A 23 37.97 -39.80 11.51
CA SER A 23 37.38 -39.57 10.16
C SER A 23 35.86 -39.83 10.02
N THR A 24 35.02 -38.78 10.07
CA THR A 24 34.17 -38.29 8.93
C THR A 24 33.13 -37.19 9.31
N ARG A 25 33.34 -35.96 8.79
CA ARG A 25 32.33 -34.98 8.28
C ARG A 25 31.20 -34.45 9.22
N PRO A 26 30.40 -33.42 8.82
CA PRO A 26 30.65 -32.06 9.31
C PRO A 26 29.51 -31.41 10.12
N SER A 27 29.86 -30.25 10.69
CA SER A 27 29.10 -29.40 11.62
C SER A 27 27.62 -29.13 11.31
N GLY A 28 26.84 -29.28 12.39
CA GLY A 28 25.52 -28.73 12.69
C GLY A 28 24.92 -27.67 11.76
N VAL A 29 23.73 -28.01 11.25
CA VAL A 29 22.68 -27.05 10.90
C VAL A 29 22.35 -26.20 12.14
N PRO A 30 22.22 -24.86 12.04
CA PRO A 30 21.76 -24.05 13.17
C PRO A 30 20.36 -24.51 13.58
N ALA A 31 20.19 -24.81 14.87
CA ALA A 31 18.92 -25.31 15.40
C ALA A 31 17.78 -24.35 15.04
N GLY A 32 16.79 -24.86 14.30
CA GLY A 32 15.59 -24.10 13.98
C GLY A 32 14.88 -23.66 15.27
N ALA A 33 14.23 -22.49 15.21
CA ALA A 33 13.43 -22.00 16.33
C ALA A 33 12.44 -23.09 16.80
N PRO A 34 12.19 -23.23 18.11
CA PRO A 34 11.31 -24.27 18.62
C PRO A 34 9.92 -24.14 17.97
N PRO A 35 9.27 -25.26 17.61
CA PRO A 35 7.94 -25.22 17.03
C PRO A 35 6.97 -24.54 18.01
N ALA A 36 5.99 -23.82 17.46
CA ALA A 36 5.04 -23.06 18.28
C ALA A 36 4.34 -23.95 19.31
N PRO A 37 4.09 -23.45 20.54
CA PRO A 37 3.43 -24.22 21.57
C PRO A 37 2.04 -24.69 21.10
N PRO A 38 1.64 -25.93 21.44
CA PRO A 38 0.33 -26.44 21.05
C PRO A 38 -0.77 -25.55 21.65
N GLY A 39 -1.50 -24.85 20.80
CA GLY A 39 -2.59 -23.93 21.20
C GLY A 39 -2.38 -22.45 20.91
N SER A 40 -1.31 -22.03 20.22
CA SER A 40 -1.20 -20.64 19.73
C SER A 40 -2.41 -20.25 18.87
N TRP A 41 -2.94 -19.04 19.06
CA TRP A 41 -4.05 -18.54 18.27
C TRP A 41 -3.66 -18.29 16.81
N THR A 42 -2.40 -17.96 16.51
CA THR A 42 -1.93 -17.80 15.13
C THR A 42 -1.68 -19.15 14.47
N LEU A 43 -2.27 -19.36 13.29
CA LEU A 43 -2.07 -20.57 12.50
C LEU A 43 -0.77 -20.51 11.69
N PRO A 44 -0.03 -21.63 11.59
CA PRO A 44 1.21 -21.69 10.82
C PRO A 44 0.98 -21.54 9.31
N PRO A 45 2.00 -21.08 8.56
CA PRO A 45 1.98 -21.06 7.11
C PRO A 45 1.81 -22.46 6.52
N SER A 46 1.11 -22.53 5.40
CA SER A 46 0.99 -23.74 4.58
C SER A 46 2.40 -24.26 4.19
N GLY A 47 2.69 -25.52 4.50
CA GLY A 47 3.94 -26.21 4.14
C GLY A 47 5.16 -25.93 5.03
N ASN A 48 5.08 -25.07 6.06
CA ASN A 48 6.17 -24.92 7.04
C ASN A 48 5.62 -24.49 8.41
N SER A 49 5.55 -25.43 9.35
CA SER A 49 5.07 -25.19 10.72
C SER A 49 6.05 -24.44 11.63
N ALA A 50 7.32 -24.30 11.24
CA ALA A 50 8.35 -23.63 12.02
C ALA A 50 8.54 -22.14 11.70
N ASP A 51 8.11 -21.66 10.52
CA ASP A 51 8.11 -20.23 10.16
C ASP A 51 6.92 -19.51 10.81
N MET A 52 6.96 -19.42 12.14
CA MET A 52 5.99 -18.70 12.96
C MET A 52 6.47 -17.27 13.26
N PRO A 53 5.57 -16.31 13.51
CA PRO A 53 5.97 -14.96 13.87
C PRO A 53 6.49 -14.96 15.32
N PRO A 54 7.19 -13.90 15.76
CA PRO A 54 7.63 -13.78 17.15
C PRO A 54 6.49 -13.99 18.16
N ALA A 55 6.75 -14.65 19.28
CA ALA A 55 5.73 -14.96 20.30
C ALA A 55 4.99 -13.71 20.80
N ALA A 56 5.69 -12.57 20.90
CA ALA A 56 5.11 -11.27 21.25
C ALA A 56 3.99 -10.79 20.30
N VAL A 57 3.90 -11.34 19.07
CA VAL A 57 2.87 -10.98 18.09
C VAL A 57 1.94 -12.14 17.69
N SER A 58 2.20 -13.38 18.13
CA SER A 58 1.37 -14.54 17.77
C SER A 58 -0.01 -14.54 18.44
N GLU A 59 -0.13 -13.94 19.63
CA GLU A 59 -1.40 -13.87 20.38
C GLU A 59 -2.08 -12.49 20.31
N LEU A 60 -1.50 -11.53 19.58
CA LEU A 60 -2.04 -10.18 19.43
C LEU A 60 -3.36 -10.19 18.64
N ARG A 61 -4.36 -9.52 19.22
CA ARG A 61 -5.73 -9.36 18.72
C ARG A 61 -6.18 -7.90 18.87
N CYS A 62 -7.30 -7.48 18.29
CA CYS A 62 -7.80 -6.11 18.48
C CYS A 62 -8.12 -5.84 19.97
N GLY A 63 -8.55 -6.86 20.71
CA GLY A 63 -8.79 -6.78 22.15
C GLY A 63 -7.54 -6.65 23.02
N SER A 64 -6.33 -6.75 22.45
CA SER A 64 -5.07 -6.50 23.15
C SER A 64 -4.83 -5.00 23.43
N PHE A 65 -5.57 -4.11 22.77
CA PHE A 65 -5.38 -2.66 22.86
C PHE A 65 -6.59 -1.97 23.50
N GLN A 66 -6.32 -0.97 24.33
CA GLN A 66 -7.36 -0.15 24.96
C GLN A 66 -7.46 1.20 24.25
N LEU A 67 -8.68 1.64 23.93
CA LEU A 67 -8.90 3.00 23.44
C LEU A 67 -9.09 3.95 24.64
N PRO A 68 -8.44 5.13 24.64
CA PRO A 68 -8.67 6.18 25.64
C PRO A 68 -10.15 6.57 25.73
N ARG A 69 -10.65 6.70 26.97
CA ARG A 69 -12.04 7.12 27.25
C ARG A 69 -12.30 8.58 26.86
N THR A 70 -11.26 9.42 26.95
CA THR A 70 -11.24 10.82 26.51
C THR A 70 -10.27 10.98 25.35
N ARG A 71 -10.53 11.94 24.46
CA ARG A 71 -9.66 12.26 23.33
C ARG A 71 -9.29 13.73 23.34
N VAL A 72 -8.00 14.01 23.23
CA VAL A 72 -7.43 15.35 23.10
C VAL A 72 -7.49 15.78 21.63
N LYS A 73 -7.81 17.06 21.38
CA LYS A 73 -7.84 17.59 20.01
C LYS A 73 -6.42 17.67 19.46
N GLY A 74 -6.20 17.14 18.25
CA GLY A 74 -4.89 17.11 17.57
C GLY A 74 -4.06 15.86 17.89
N GLU A 75 -4.43 15.04 18.88
CA GLU A 75 -3.78 13.76 19.13
C GLU A 75 -4.22 12.65 18.18
N TYR A 76 -3.29 11.73 17.94
CA TYR A 76 -3.50 10.59 17.06
C TYR A 76 -4.11 9.38 17.78
N TYR A 77 -5.37 9.06 17.44
CA TYR A 77 -6.08 7.89 17.95
C TYR A 77 -6.40 6.88 16.82
N PRO A 78 -5.47 5.96 16.50
CA PRO A 78 -5.71 4.92 15.51
C PRO A 78 -6.84 3.94 15.94
N PRO A 79 -7.72 3.54 15.01
CA PRO A 79 -8.58 2.36 15.16
C PRO A 79 -7.80 1.11 15.60
N LEU A 80 -8.45 0.23 16.39
CA LEU A 80 -7.84 -0.99 16.94
C LEU A 80 -7.14 -1.86 15.88
N ALA A 81 -7.74 -2.01 14.69
CA ALA A 81 -7.13 -2.75 13.59
C ALA A 81 -5.78 -2.13 13.16
N HIS A 82 -5.67 -0.80 13.07
CA HIS A 82 -4.40 -0.13 12.74
C HIS A 82 -3.34 -0.30 13.85
N GLN A 83 -3.74 -0.33 15.12
CA GLN A 83 -2.83 -0.67 16.23
C GLN A 83 -2.34 -2.12 16.11
N LEU A 84 -3.26 -3.06 15.83
CA LEU A 84 -2.92 -4.47 15.62
C LEU A 84 -1.90 -4.66 14.49
N ALA A 85 -2.07 -3.97 13.35
CA ALA A 85 -1.07 -4.03 12.29
C ALA A 85 0.24 -3.35 12.67
N ALA A 86 0.22 -2.22 13.38
CA ALA A 86 1.42 -1.54 13.84
C ALA A 86 2.29 -2.48 14.71
N HIS A 87 1.69 -3.12 15.73
CA HIS A 87 2.41 -4.03 16.63
C HIS A 87 2.85 -5.35 15.96
N ARG A 88 2.19 -5.77 14.87
CA ARG A 88 2.64 -6.90 14.02
C ARG A 88 3.71 -6.52 12.98
N LEU A 89 3.95 -5.23 12.77
CA LEU A 89 4.86 -4.67 11.75
C LEU A 89 6.16 -4.15 12.38
N PHE A 90 6.05 -3.33 13.42
CA PHE A 90 7.15 -2.65 14.09
C PHE A 90 7.64 -3.43 15.31
N ARG A 91 8.96 -3.63 15.42
CA ARG A 91 9.56 -4.45 16.48
C ARG A 91 9.55 -3.78 17.86
N ASP A 92 9.71 -2.45 17.89
CA ASP A 92 9.87 -1.70 19.13
C ASP A 92 8.53 -1.43 19.85
N LEU A 93 7.40 -1.50 19.14
CA LEU A 93 6.06 -1.32 19.71
C LEU A 93 5.65 -2.47 20.65
N SER A 94 6.26 -3.64 20.51
CA SER A 94 5.97 -4.82 21.33
C SER A 94 7.10 -5.13 22.31
N SER A 95 8.02 -4.18 22.56
CA SER A 95 9.12 -4.35 23.51
C SER A 95 8.70 -4.05 24.95
N GLU A 96 9.12 -4.90 25.89
CA GLU A 96 8.77 -4.83 27.32
C GLU A 96 9.22 -3.54 28.01
N THR A 97 10.17 -2.82 27.41
CA THR A 97 10.65 -1.51 27.90
C THR A 97 9.59 -0.41 27.82
N GLY A 98 8.45 -0.65 27.16
CA GLY A 98 7.33 0.30 27.13
C GLY A 98 7.67 1.63 26.45
N ARG A 99 8.72 1.65 25.61
CA ARG A 99 9.37 2.86 25.09
C ARG A 99 8.41 3.84 24.39
N TRP A 100 7.31 3.30 23.85
CA TRP A 100 6.31 4.03 23.09
C TRP A 100 4.93 3.92 23.77
N LEU A 101 4.75 4.76 24.80
CA LEU A 101 3.54 4.77 25.65
C LEU A 101 2.24 5.12 24.92
N SER A 102 2.31 5.67 23.70
CA SER A 102 1.14 5.97 22.87
C SER A 102 1.47 5.93 21.37
N PRO A 103 0.46 5.73 20.50
CA PRO A 103 0.63 5.86 19.05
C PRO A 103 1.15 7.23 18.61
N MET A 104 0.78 8.29 19.33
CA MET A 104 1.27 9.65 19.10
C MET A 104 2.78 9.76 19.38
N SER A 105 3.24 9.21 20.50
CA SER A 105 4.67 9.20 20.87
C SER A 105 5.53 8.48 19.83
N PHE A 106 5.08 7.32 19.33
CA PHE A 106 5.77 6.62 18.25
C PHE A 106 5.78 7.42 16.94
N VAL A 107 4.65 8.00 16.55
CA VAL A 107 4.52 8.81 15.32
C VAL A 107 5.41 10.06 15.36
N LEU A 108 5.57 10.69 16.53
CA LEU A 108 6.54 11.77 16.71
C LEU A 108 7.98 11.26 16.60
N HIS A 109 8.32 10.14 17.22
CA HIS A 109 9.64 9.54 17.08
C HIS A 109 10.00 9.20 15.62
N LEU A 110 9.05 8.67 14.83
CA LEU A 110 9.28 8.39 13.41
C LEU A 110 9.74 9.63 12.63
N ARG A 111 9.31 10.83 13.04
CA ARG A 111 9.71 12.10 12.41
C ARG A 111 11.17 12.47 12.63
N GLU A 112 11.78 11.96 13.69
CA GLU A 112 13.14 12.30 14.15
C GLU A 112 14.21 11.31 13.67
N LEU A 113 13.82 10.24 12.98
CA LEU A 113 14.73 9.18 12.53
C LEU A 113 15.51 9.58 11.27
N GLU A 114 16.84 9.45 11.32
CA GLU A 114 17.75 9.72 10.19
C GLU A 114 17.50 8.87 8.92
N CYS A 115 16.80 7.74 9.07
CA CYS A 115 16.37 6.88 7.95
C CYS A 115 15.14 7.43 7.21
N VAL A 116 14.38 8.35 7.81
CA VAL A 116 13.23 9.03 7.20
C VAL A 116 13.75 10.21 6.38
N ARG A 117 14.25 9.89 5.18
CA ARG A 117 14.77 10.86 4.20
C ARG A 117 13.73 11.30 3.17
N PHE A 118 12.46 10.96 3.37
CA PHE A 118 11.35 11.21 2.44
C PHE A 118 10.34 12.19 3.05
N ASP A 119 9.43 12.75 2.25
CA ASP A 119 8.46 13.71 2.77
C ASP A 119 7.48 13.06 3.77
N ALA A 120 7.58 13.45 5.04
CA ALA A 120 6.89 12.81 6.16
C ALA A 120 6.02 13.80 6.97
N PRO A 121 5.02 14.48 6.36
CA PRO A 121 4.05 15.27 7.12
C PRO A 121 3.17 14.37 8.01
N PRO A 122 2.46 14.93 9.00
CA PRO A 122 1.66 14.17 9.97
C PRO A 122 0.81 13.03 9.40
N ALA A 123 0.06 13.30 8.32
CA ALA A 123 -0.80 12.30 7.66
C ALA A 123 -0.02 11.10 7.10
N VAL A 124 1.22 11.31 6.61
CA VAL A 124 2.09 10.23 6.12
C VAL A 124 2.57 9.38 7.29
N LEU A 125 3.07 9.98 8.37
CA LEU A 125 3.50 9.26 9.56
C LEU A 125 2.36 8.44 10.21
N MET A 126 1.14 9.01 10.27
CA MET A 126 -0.06 8.30 10.74
C MET A 126 -0.42 7.10 9.86
N ALA A 127 -0.32 7.24 8.54
CA ALA A 127 -0.58 6.15 7.59
C ALA A 127 0.51 5.06 7.66
N LEU A 128 1.77 5.46 7.86
CA LEU A 128 2.91 4.58 8.05
C LEU A 128 2.79 3.74 9.33
N TYR A 129 2.46 4.37 10.47
CA TYR A 129 2.09 3.65 11.70
C TYR A 129 0.95 2.65 11.45
N SER A 130 -0.09 3.07 10.73
CA SER A 130 -1.28 2.25 10.45
C SER A 130 -1.04 1.06 9.51
N GLY A 131 0.16 0.87 8.98
CA GLY A 131 0.43 -0.11 7.91
C GLY A 131 -0.34 0.18 6.61
N ARG A 132 -0.81 1.42 6.40
CA ARG A 132 -1.60 1.83 5.23
C ARG A 132 -0.68 2.19 4.06
N LEU A 133 0.05 1.20 3.56
CA LEU A 133 0.94 1.34 2.40
C LEU A 133 0.34 0.70 1.14
N GLY A 134 0.89 1.07 -0.01
CA GLY A 134 0.44 0.63 -1.32
C GLY A 134 -1.02 1.02 -1.58
N SER A 135 -1.80 0.07 -2.10
CA SER A 135 -3.23 0.24 -2.41
C SER A 135 -4.14 0.52 -1.20
N ARG A 136 -3.59 0.59 0.02
CA ARG A 136 -4.30 0.95 1.26
C ARG A 136 -4.09 2.40 1.72
N GLY A 137 -3.24 3.17 1.06
CA GLY A 137 -2.92 4.55 1.47
C GLY A 137 -1.70 5.10 0.75
N LEU A 138 -0.55 5.06 1.41
CA LEU A 138 0.71 5.59 0.88
C LEU A 138 1.20 4.77 -0.32
N THR A 139 1.09 5.33 -1.53
CA THR A 139 1.85 4.82 -2.69
C THR A 139 3.33 4.75 -2.34
N VAL A 140 4.04 3.74 -2.87
CA VAL A 140 5.48 3.52 -2.69
C VAL A 140 6.32 4.78 -2.99
N MET A 141 5.85 5.66 -3.88
CA MET A 141 6.52 6.91 -4.23
C MET A 141 6.63 7.91 -3.05
N HIS A 142 5.83 7.78 -1.99
CA HIS A 142 6.03 8.56 -0.76
C HIS A 142 7.37 8.27 -0.07
N PHE A 143 8.02 7.15 -0.38
CA PHE A 143 9.29 6.74 0.22
C PHE A 143 10.50 7.09 -0.65
N ARG A 144 10.32 7.84 -1.75
CA ARG A 144 11.43 8.42 -2.50
C ARG A 144 12.21 9.36 -1.57
N PRO A 145 13.52 9.14 -1.37
CA PRO A 145 14.35 10.09 -0.64
C PRO A 145 14.34 11.47 -1.32
N GLN A 146 14.17 12.51 -0.53
CA GLN A 146 14.40 13.89 -0.92
C GLN A 146 15.89 14.13 -1.14
N SER A 147 16.22 14.88 -2.19
CA SER A 147 17.54 15.48 -2.37
C SER A 147 17.87 16.47 -1.25
N GLU A 148 19.16 16.76 -1.07
CA GLU A 148 19.61 17.75 -0.07
C GLU A 148 18.98 19.13 -0.32
N MET A 149 18.80 19.53 -1.58
CA MET A 149 18.14 20.79 -1.93
C MET A 149 16.66 20.80 -1.51
N GLU A 150 15.90 19.74 -1.81
CA GLU A 150 14.49 19.64 -1.39
C GLU A 150 14.34 19.66 0.14
N GLN A 151 15.29 19.07 0.88
CA GLN A 151 15.33 19.13 2.35
C GLN A 151 15.63 20.55 2.86
N LEU A 152 16.55 21.28 2.24
CA LEU A 152 16.89 22.67 2.58
C LEU A 152 15.75 23.65 2.23
N GLU A 153 15.17 23.54 1.05
CA GLU A 153 13.98 24.30 0.63
C GLU A 153 12.81 24.08 1.58
N ARG A 154 12.59 22.82 1.99
CA ARG A 154 11.55 22.51 2.97
C ARG A 154 11.87 23.09 4.35
N GLY A 155 13.11 22.94 4.82
CA GLY A 155 13.59 23.43 6.12
C GLY A 155 13.59 24.95 6.25
N SER A 156 13.71 25.67 5.15
CA SER A 156 13.61 27.14 5.06
C SER A 156 12.17 27.66 4.92
N SER A 157 11.17 26.78 5.05
CA SER A 157 9.74 27.12 4.93
C SER A 157 8.89 26.56 6.08
N ASN A 158 7.67 27.06 6.21
CA ASN A 158 6.69 26.52 7.17
C ASN A 158 6.10 25.16 6.75
N ALA A 159 6.62 24.48 5.71
CA ALA A 159 6.13 23.15 5.30
C ALA A 159 6.25 22.08 6.40
N ASN A 160 7.21 22.25 7.32
CA ASN A 160 7.38 21.40 8.50
C ASN A 160 6.58 21.84 9.74
N PHE A 161 5.86 22.97 9.67
CA PHE A 161 5.12 23.51 10.83
C PHE A 161 3.85 22.72 11.18
N SER A 162 3.29 21.97 10.23
CA SER A 162 2.05 21.21 10.48
C SER A 162 2.24 20.16 11.60
N ALA A 163 1.42 20.29 12.64
CA ALA A 163 1.36 19.40 13.79
C ALA A 163 -0.06 18.84 14.04
N ASP A 164 -0.96 18.91 13.03
CA ASP A 164 -2.28 18.28 13.14
C ASP A 164 -2.19 16.78 12.82
N PHE A 165 -2.21 15.96 13.87
CA PHE A 165 -2.33 14.50 13.77
C PHE A 165 -3.77 14.02 14.02
N GLY A 166 -4.75 14.93 14.00
CA GLY A 166 -6.17 14.64 14.12
C GLY A 166 -6.72 13.87 12.91
N ALA A 167 -7.92 13.33 13.06
CA ALA A 167 -8.58 12.52 12.04
C ALA A 167 -8.92 13.29 10.73
N GLY A 168 -8.80 14.62 10.73
CA GLY A 168 -8.96 15.47 9.55
C GLY A 168 -7.70 15.63 8.68
N ALA A 169 -6.54 15.13 9.13
CA ALA A 169 -5.28 15.26 8.42
C ALA A 169 -5.35 14.57 7.03
N THR A 170 -5.30 15.36 5.97
CA THR A 170 -5.35 14.88 4.59
C THR A 170 -3.99 14.34 4.15
N LEU A 171 -3.99 13.16 3.52
CA LEU A 171 -2.79 12.68 2.83
C LEU A 171 -2.45 13.61 1.67
N PRO A 172 -1.17 14.02 1.51
CA PRO A 172 -0.74 14.75 0.32
C PRO A 172 -1.04 13.94 -0.94
N ALA A 173 -1.50 14.61 -1.99
CA ALA A 173 -1.58 13.97 -3.30
C ALA A 173 -0.15 13.84 -3.86
N THR A 174 0.40 12.62 -3.85
CA THR A 174 1.63 12.35 -4.59
C THR A 174 1.32 12.44 -6.08
N THR A 175 2.05 13.27 -6.82
CA THR A 175 2.16 13.10 -8.26
C THR A 175 2.84 11.75 -8.50
N VAL A 176 2.12 10.81 -9.14
CA VAL A 176 2.68 9.49 -9.50
C VAL A 176 3.50 9.61 -10.79
N ASP A 177 4.27 10.69 -10.89
CA ASP A 177 5.22 10.94 -11.97
C ASP A 177 6.52 10.20 -11.61
N CYS A 178 6.50 8.88 -11.82
CA CYS A 178 7.65 8.00 -11.73
C CYS A 178 8.11 7.69 -13.17
N PRO A 179 9.02 8.49 -13.76
CA PRO A 179 9.35 8.34 -15.17
C PRO A 179 10.18 7.10 -15.47
N THR A 180 10.97 6.60 -14.52
CA THR A 180 11.87 5.44 -14.71
C THR A 180 11.73 4.37 -13.63
N TYR A 181 12.29 3.18 -13.88
CA TYR A 181 12.46 2.17 -12.82
C TYR A 181 13.46 2.60 -11.74
N GLU A 182 14.43 3.47 -12.06
CA GLU A 182 15.39 3.96 -11.06
C GLU A 182 14.68 4.82 -10.00
N ASP A 183 13.72 5.65 -10.40
CA ASP A 183 12.89 6.41 -9.45
C ASP A 183 12.05 5.51 -8.53
N LEU A 184 11.54 4.39 -9.08
CA LEU A 184 10.80 3.37 -8.33
C LEU A 184 11.74 2.58 -7.40
N LEU A 185 12.94 2.24 -7.85
CA LEU A 185 13.96 1.55 -7.05
C LEU A 185 14.50 2.44 -5.94
N ALA A 186 14.65 3.75 -6.17
CA ALA A 186 14.99 4.72 -5.14
C ALA A 186 13.89 4.81 -4.06
N ALA A 187 12.62 4.85 -4.47
CA ALA A 187 11.48 4.84 -3.55
C ALA A 187 11.37 3.53 -2.74
N ILE A 188 11.58 2.38 -3.38
CA ILE A 188 11.67 1.08 -2.70
C ILE A 188 12.89 1.04 -1.77
N GLY A 189 14.01 1.67 -2.15
CA GLY A 189 15.22 1.81 -1.34
C GLY A 189 14.99 2.59 -0.05
N GLY A 190 14.29 3.73 -0.12
CA GLY A 190 13.89 4.49 1.07
C GLY A 190 12.96 3.69 2.00
N LEU A 191 11.98 2.96 1.43
CA LEU A 191 11.11 2.08 2.22
C LEU A 191 11.88 0.90 2.85
N ILE A 192 12.89 0.35 2.17
CA ILE A 192 13.78 -0.68 2.72
C ILE A 192 14.61 -0.11 3.88
N SER A 193 15.24 1.05 3.71
CA SER A 193 16.03 1.70 4.76
C SER A 193 15.20 1.95 6.03
N PHE A 194 13.96 2.42 5.87
CA PHE A 194 12.99 2.56 6.96
C PHE A 194 12.62 1.20 7.59
N GLY A 195 12.35 0.19 6.75
CA GLY A 195 11.98 -1.15 7.20
C GLY A 195 13.10 -1.87 7.97
N ASP A 196 14.35 -1.75 7.53
CA ASP A 196 15.53 -2.30 8.23
C ASP A 196 15.73 -1.65 9.61
N ALA A 197 15.42 -0.35 9.73
CA ALA A 197 15.54 0.41 10.98
C ALA A 197 14.47 0.07 12.04
N LEU A 198 13.28 -0.46 11.66
CA LEU A 198 12.13 -0.54 12.57
C LEU A 198 11.25 -1.78 12.46
N TRP A 199 11.22 -2.47 11.32
CA TRP A 199 10.29 -3.58 11.09
C TRP A 199 10.86 -4.92 11.56
N TYR A 200 9.95 -5.85 11.84
CA TYR A 200 10.29 -7.26 11.98
C TYR A 200 10.72 -7.87 10.63
N ASP A 201 11.63 -8.84 10.68
CA ASP A 201 12.19 -9.54 9.52
C ASP A 201 11.15 -10.05 8.53
N HIS A 202 10.02 -10.57 9.03
CA HIS A 202 8.94 -11.07 8.18
C HIS A 202 8.30 -10.00 7.29
N ALA A 203 8.24 -8.75 7.76
CA ALA A 203 7.80 -7.63 6.94
C ALA A 203 8.91 -7.15 5.99
N ARG A 204 10.18 -7.25 6.37
CA ARG A 204 11.32 -6.97 5.48
C ARG A 204 11.35 -7.95 4.29
N ARG A 205 10.93 -9.21 4.47
CA ARG A 205 10.76 -10.21 3.38
C ARG A 205 9.84 -9.74 2.24
N LEU A 206 8.78 -8.98 2.55
CA LEU A 206 7.90 -8.37 1.55
C LEU A 206 8.67 -7.37 0.68
N LEU A 207 9.41 -6.46 1.31
CA LEU A 207 10.19 -5.43 0.61
C LEU A 207 11.28 -6.05 -0.28
N SER A 208 11.96 -7.09 0.20
CA SER A 208 12.94 -7.83 -0.61
C SER A 208 12.31 -8.47 -1.86
N ARG A 209 11.08 -9.00 -1.76
CA ARG A 209 10.36 -9.55 -2.93
C ARG A 209 9.89 -8.48 -3.89
N VAL A 210 9.34 -7.38 -3.38
CA VAL A 210 8.94 -6.21 -4.17
C VAL A 210 10.14 -5.65 -4.96
N LYS A 211 11.31 -5.51 -4.33
CA LYS A 211 12.54 -5.09 -5.02
C LYS A 211 12.92 -6.04 -6.17
N ARG A 212 12.90 -7.36 -5.94
CA ARG A 212 13.19 -8.35 -7.00
C ARG A 212 12.18 -8.30 -8.15
N PHE A 213 10.90 -8.10 -7.86
CA PHE A 213 9.86 -7.94 -8.88
C PHE A 213 10.09 -6.71 -9.78
N VAL A 214 10.58 -5.59 -9.22
CA VAL A 214 10.93 -4.40 -9.99
C VAL A 214 12.22 -4.59 -10.80
N LEU A 215 13.25 -5.19 -10.22
CA LEU A 215 14.49 -5.51 -10.95
C LEU A 215 14.22 -6.44 -12.15
N ALA A 216 13.39 -7.47 -11.97
CA ALA A 216 12.98 -8.37 -13.06
C ALA A 216 12.20 -7.64 -14.18
N ASN A 217 11.54 -6.52 -13.88
CA ASN A 217 10.90 -5.67 -14.88
C ASN A 217 11.90 -4.76 -15.61
N LEU A 218 12.81 -4.11 -14.88
CA LEU A 218 13.91 -3.31 -15.44
C LEU A 218 14.77 -4.12 -16.42
N GLU A 219 15.10 -5.37 -16.08
CA GLU A 219 15.82 -6.30 -16.98
C GLU A 219 15.09 -6.60 -18.31
N ARG A 220 13.78 -6.37 -18.38
CA ARG A 220 12.90 -6.84 -19.46
C ARG A 220 12.14 -5.71 -20.16
N ASP A 221 12.44 -4.45 -19.84
CA ASP A 221 11.74 -3.28 -20.36
C ASP A 221 12.69 -2.12 -20.61
N HIS A 222 12.50 -1.40 -21.71
CA HIS A 222 13.31 -0.25 -22.10
C HIS A 222 12.86 1.04 -21.39
N ASN A 223 12.50 0.95 -20.10
CA ASN A 223 11.88 2.03 -19.31
C ASN A 223 10.64 2.64 -20.00
N THR A 224 9.73 1.79 -20.49
CA THR A 224 8.51 2.26 -21.16
C THR A 224 7.57 2.86 -20.11
N HIS A 225 7.19 4.14 -20.23
CA HIS A 225 6.41 4.84 -19.21
C HIS A 225 5.14 4.08 -18.77
N GLU A 226 4.38 3.53 -19.71
CA GLU A 226 3.17 2.76 -19.42
C GLU A 226 3.45 1.48 -18.62
N ARG A 227 4.63 0.85 -18.80
CA ARG A 227 5.03 -0.37 -18.10
C ARG A 227 5.70 -0.07 -16.75
N VAL A 228 6.45 1.02 -16.64
CA VAL A 228 6.88 1.59 -15.35
C VAL A 228 5.64 1.89 -14.49
N MET A 229 4.64 2.59 -15.05
CA MET A 229 3.36 2.87 -14.37
C MET A 229 2.61 1.61 -13.96
N LEU A 230 2.51 0.62 -14.84
CA LEU A 230 1.88 -0.67 -14.50
C LEU A 230 2.65 -1.37 -13.36
N THR A 231 3.98 -1.30 -13.35
CA THR A 231 4.83 -1.85 -12.29
C THR A 231 4.58 -1.13 -10.97
N VAL A 232 4.51 0.22 -10.95
CA VAL A 232 4.17 1.01 -9.75
C VAL A 232 2.79 0.61 -9.19
N MET A 233 1.79 0.40 -10.06
CA MET A 233 0.46 -0.05 -9.66
C MET A 233 0.50 -1.44 -9.00
N PHE A 234 1.24 -2.39 -9.57
CA PHE A 234 1.39 -3.73 -9.01
C PHE A 234 2.21 -3.76 -7.72
N VAL A 235 3.29 -2.97 -7.61
CA VAL A 235 4.05 -2.78 -6.36
C VAL A 235 3.11 -2.30 -5.25
N ASN A 236 2.31 -1.28 -5.52
CA ASN A 236 1.31 -0.79 -4.57
C ASN A 236 0.25 -1.85 -4.25
N GLN A 237 -0.21 -2.63 -5.23
CA GLN A 237 -1.16 -3.72 -5.00
C GLN A 237 -0.58 -4.83 -4.12
N PHE A 238 0.66 -5.27 -4.36
CA PHE A 238 1.33 -6.31 -3.58
C PHE A 238 1.56 -5.89 -2.14
N ILE A 239 2.11 -4.68 -1.92
CA ILE A 239 2.32 -4.12 -0.58
C ILE A 239 0.98 -4.02 0.17
N GLY A 240 -0.04 -3.45 -0.48
CA GLY A 240 -1.35 -3.26 0.12
C GLY A 240 -2.09 -4.56 0.42
N ARG A 241 -2.01 -5.58 -0.46
CA ARG A 241 -2.59 -6.92 -0.21
C ARG A 241 -1.90 -7.61 0.97
N ALA A 242 -0.56 -7.58 1.04
CA ALA A 242 0.17 -8.20 2.13
C ALA A 242 -0.16 -7.53 3.48
N LEU A 243 0.01 -6.21 3.58
CA LEU A 243 -0.26 -5.48 4.83
C LEU A 243 -1.74 -5.48 5.23
N ALA A 244 -2.67 -5.74 4.31
CA ALA A 244 -4.08 -5.96 4.67
C ALA A 244 -4.24 -7.07 5.70
N HIS A 245 -3.44 -8.15 5.63
CA HIS A 245 -3.55 -9.27 6.56
C HIS A 245 -3.10 -8.93 7.99
N LEU A 246 -2.14 -8.02 8.17
CA LEU A 246 -1.70 -7.59 9.51
C LEU A 246 -2.83 -6.91 10.30
N LEU A 247 -3.77 -6.26 9.60
CA LEU A 247 -4.93 -5.57 10.18
C LEU A 247 -6.08 -6.51 10.58
N VAL A 248 -6.07 -7.78 10.13
CA VAL A 248 -7.19 -8.71 10.35
C VAL A 248 -7.03 -9.41 11.69
N ASP A 249 -8.07 -9.32 12.51
CA ASP A 249 -8.19 -10.09 13.76
C ASP A 249 -8.71 -11.50 13.48
N SER A 250 -7.90 -12.29 12.78
CA SER A 250 -8.20 -13.69 12.41
C SER A 250 -6.97 -14.56 12.64
N PRO A 251 -7.12 -15.80 13.15
CA PRO A 251 -6.00 -16.72 13.36
C PRO A 251 -5.25 -17.06 12.06
N HIS A 252 -5.86 -16.82 10.89
CA HIS A 252 -5.28 -17.03 9.57
C HIS A 252 -4.36 -15.89 9.09
N TRP A 253 -4.24 -14.78 9.83
CA TRP A 253 -3.54 -13.57 9.38
C TRP A 253 -2.11 -13.86 8.88
N TRP A 254 -1.36 -14.68 9.62
CA TRP A 254 0.03 -15.00 9.35
C TRP A 254 0.21 -15.89 8.12
N ARG A 255 -0.63 -16.93 7.98
CA ARG A 255 -0.66 -17.81 6.81
C ARG A 255 -0.91 -17.00 5.55
N ASN A 256 -1.99 -16.20 5.55
CA ASN A 256 -2.43 -15.42 4.39
C ASN A 256 -1.44 -14.31 4.04
N PHE A 257 -0.78 -13.70 5.05
CA PHE A 257 0.33 -12.77 4.87
C PHE A 257 1.51 -13.42 4.13
N ASN A 258 1.98 -14.59 4.59
CA ASN A 258 3.10 -15.28 3.96
C ASN A 258 2.75 -15.83 2.57
N GLU A 259 1.51 -16.30 2.35
CA GLU A 259 1.02 -16.70 1.02
C GLU A 259 0.96 -15.51 0.05
N THR A 260 0.46 -14.35 0.49
CA THR A 260 0.47 -13.13 -0.32
C THR A 260 1.89 -12.66 -0.63
N ILE A 261 2.82 -12.76 0.33
CA ILE A 261 4.25 -12.51 0.07
C ILE A 261 4.81 -13.51 -0.94
N ARG A 262 4.44 -14.79 -0.88
CA ARG A 262 4.88 -15.80 -1.88
C ARG A 262 4.37 -15.51 -3.28
N ALA A 263 3.19 -14.91 -3.42
CA ALA A 263 2.60 -14.51 -4.70
C ALA A 263 3.24 -13.25 -5.34
N VAL A 264 4.12 -12.53 -4.63
CA VAL A 264 4.89 -11.40 -5.21
C VAL A 264 6.02 -11.96 -6.08
N ASP A 265 5.70 -12.17 -7.36
CA ASP A 265 6.61 -12.75 -8.35
C ASP A 265 6.36 -12.21 -9.77
N TYR A 266 7.41 -12.15 -10.60
CA TYR A 266 7.31 -11.71 -12.00
C TYR A 266 6.50 -12.68 -12.86
N HIS A 267 6.49 -13.97 -12.56
CA HIS A 267 5.70 -14.98 -13.28
C HIS A 267 4.29 -15.17 -12.69
N SER A 268 3.87 -14.32 -11.74
CA SER A 268 2.50 -14.37 -11.20
C SER A 268 1.44 -14.17 -12.31
N PRO A 269 0.33 -14.95 -12.31
CA PRO A 269 -0.65 -14.92 -13.39
C PRO A 269 -1.34 -13.56 -13.51
N ASP A 270 -1.65 -12.91 -12.39
CA ASP A 270 -2.22 -11.55 -12.34
C ASP A 270 -1.33 -10.54 -13.10
N TRP A 271 0.00 -10.60 -12.90
CA TRP A 271 0.95 -9.73 -13.59
C TRP A 271 1.07 -10.06 -15.08
N GLN A 272 1.25 -11.33 -15.43
CA GLN A 272 1.40 -11.76 -16.82
C GLN A 272 0.16 -11.41 -17.66
N ALA A 273 -1.04 -11.58 -17.11
CA ALA A 273 -2.28 -11.15 -17.74
C ALA A 273 -2.34 -9.62 -17.94
N ALA A 274 -1.91 -8.83 -16.95
CA ALA A 274 -1.88 -7.37 -17.04
C ALA A 274 -0.84 -6.86 -18.05
N LEU A 275 0.33 -7.51 -18.13
CA LEU A 275 1.40 -7.21 -19.08
C LEU A 275 0.95 -7.50 -20.53
N ASN A 276 0.33 -8.65 -20.77
CA ASN A 276 -0.27 -8.98 -22.07
C ASN A 276 -1.38 -7.98 -22.45
N GLY A 277 -2.24 -7.62 -21.50
CA GLY A 277 -3.27 -6.60 -21.69
C GLY A 277 -2.73 -5.18 -21.88
N LEU A 278 -1.49 -4.90 -21.50
CA LEU A 278 -0.79 -3.66 -21.85
C LEU A 278 -0.23 -3.74 -23.28
N ALA A 279 0.49 -4.82 -23.62
CA ALA A 279 1.06 -5.03 -24.95
C ALA A 279 0.00 -4.95 -26.07
N LEU A 280 -1.15 -5.60 -25.88
CA LEU A 280 -2.28 -5.54 -26.82
C LEU A 280 -2.82 -4.11 -27.00
N ARG A 281 -2.88 -3.31 -25.92
CA ARG A 281 -3.33 -1.90 -25.99
C ARG A 281 -2.31 -1.03 -26.73
N MET A 282 -1.01 -1.24 -26.50
CA MET A 282 0.05 -0.52 -27.21
C MET A 282 0.07 -0.86 -28.70
N ALA A 283 -0.07 -2.14 -29.07
CA ALA A 283 -0.16 -2.57 -30.46
C ALA A 283 -1.44 -2.06 -31.18
N SER A 284 -2.51 -1.80 -30.42
CA SER A 284 -3.78 -1.27 -30.95
C SER A 284 -3.82 0.26 -31.07
N MET A 285 -2.78 0.97 -30.61
CA MET A 285 -2.67 2.41 -30.81
C MET A 285 -2.28 2.67 -32.27
N PRO A 286 -3.10 3.37 -33.09
CA PRO A 286 -2.73 3.63 -34.47
C PRO A 286 -1.45 4.47 -34.50
N ALA A 287 -0.43 3.98 -35.21
CA ALA A 287 0.79 4.71 -35.45
C ALA A 287 0.44 6.07 -36.05
N ARG A 288 0.80 7.15 -35.34
CA ARG A 288 0.69 8.51 -35.87
C ARG A 288 1.65 8.59 -37.06
N ALA A 289 1.11 8.51 -38.27
CA ALA A 289 1.91 8.41 -39.48
C ALA A 289 2.80 9.65 -39.64
N SER A 290 4.09 9.50 -39.38
CA SER A 290 5.13 10.44 -39.80
C SER A 290 5.35 10.35 -41.31
N ASN A 291 4.33 10.67 -42.10
CA ASN A 291 4.47 10.91 -43.53
C ASN A 291 4.54 12.42 -43.77
N GLY A 292 5.77 12.93 -43.84
CA GLY A 292 6.04 14.26 -44.34
C GLY A 292 5.77 14.32 -45.85
N SER A 293 4.56 14.77 -46.22
CA SER A 293 4.19 15.25 -47.56
C SER A 293 2.85 15.98 -47.45
N GLN A 294 2.88 17.30 -47.29
CA GLN A 294 1.66 18.12 -47.31
C GLN A 294 1.22 18.40 -48.76
N PRO A 295 -0.07 18.25 -49.09
CA PRO A 295 -0.75 19.14 -50.02
C PRO A 295 -1.27 20.36 -49.26
N VAL A 296 -0.99 21.55 -49.77
CA VAL A 296 -1.43 22.83 -49.19
C VAL A 296 -2.96 22.96 -49.25
N GLN A 297 -3.59 23.38 -48.15
CA GLN A 297 -4.96 23.91 -48.15
C GLN A 297 -4.99 25.34 -47.59
N PRO A 298 -5.82 26.25 -48.16
CA PRO A 298 -5.85 27.66 -47.78
C PRO A 298 -6.53 27.92 -46.43
N PRO A 299 -6.24 29.05 -45.77
CA PRO A 299 -6.59 29.27 -44.37
C PRO A 299 -8.04 29.69 -44.13
N ARG A 300 -8.59 29.30 -42.97
CA ARG A 300 -9.69 30.01 -42.31
C ARG A 300 -9.29 30.36 -40.86
N PRO A 301 -9.70 31.52 -40.33
CA PRO A 301 -9.04 32.13 -39.18
C PRO A 301 -9.72 31.82 -37.83
N GLY A 302 -8.94 31.87 -36.75
CA GLY A 302 -9.46 32.17 -35.41
C GLY A 302 -9.00 31.26 -34.27
N GLY A 303 -8.10 31.78 -33.42
CA GLY A 303 -8.15 31.55 -31.96
C GLY A 303 -7.56 30.25 -31.39
N ALA A 304 -6.30 30.34 -30.93
CA ALA A 304 -5.78 29.54 -29.81
C ALA A 304 -6.42 30.01 -28.47
N PRO A 305 -6.25 29.33 -27.30
CA PRO A 305 -5.31 28.24 -27.02
C PRO A 305 -5.86 26.99 -26.30
N SER A 306 -5.06 25.93 -26.35
CA SER A 306 -5.27 24.67 -25.62
C SER A 306 -5.12 24.84 -24.10
N ARG A 307 -6.00 24.18 -23.32
CA ARG A 307 -5.81 23.94 -21.88
C ARG A 307 -6.02 22.47 -21.53
N ARG A 308 -4.91 21.85 -21.07
CA ARG A 308 -4.78 20.74 -20.10
C ARG A 308 -6.04 19.91 -19.80
N GLY A 309 -6.04 18.64 -20.22
CA GLY A 309 -7.02 17.64 -19.77
C GLY A 309 -6.47 16.74 -18.64
N PRO A 310 -7.18 16.57 -17.52
CA PRO A 310 -6.82 15.62 -16.46
C PRO A 310 -7.58 14.28 -16.52
N ALA A 311 -6.95 13.24 -16.00
CA ALA A 311 -7.50 12.06 -15.33
C ALA A 311 -8.74 11.31 -15.88
N ALA A 312 -8.45 10.15 -16.49
CA ALA A 312 -9.09 8.83 -16.26
C ALA A 312 -10.60 8.59 -16.48
N ARG A 313 -10.89 7.81 -17.53
CA ARG A 313 -11.95 6.77 -17.64
C ARG A 313 -13.31 7.02 -16.95
N THR A 314 -14.11 7.85 -17.58
CA THR A 314 -15.50 7.44 -17.91
C THR A 314 -15.50 6.93 -19.36
N PRO A 315 -16.35 5.95 -19.75
CA PRO A 315 -16.70 5.84 -21.16
C PRO A 315 -17.32 7.18 -21.56
N ILE A 316 -16.67 7.91 -22.47
CA ILE A 316 -17.18 9.18 -22.97
C ILE A 316 -18.55 8.87 -23.58
N MET A 317 -19.60 9.34 -22.92
CA MET A 317 -20.98 9.16 -23.38
C MET A 317 -21.05 9.62 -24.84
N PRO A 318 -21.36 8.73 -25.79
CA PRO A 318 -21.24 9.06 -27.21
C PRO A 318 -22.05 10.31 -27.54
N GLU A 319 -21.52 11.17 -28.40
CA GLU A 319 -22.14 12.48 -28.70
C GLU A 319 -23.59 12.34 -29.20
N ARG A 320 -23.91 11.25 -29.91
CA ARG A 320 -25.31 10.90 -30.28
C ARG A 320 -26.22 10.72 -29.05
N ILE A 321 -25.74 10.06 -27.99
CA ILE A 321 -26.48 9.86 -26.73
C ILE A 321 -26.56 11.17 -25.95
N ARG A 322 -25.50 11.98 -25.97
CA ARG A 322 -25.49 13.31 -25.32
C ARG A 322 -26.58 14.22 -25.84
N ARG A 323 -26.83 14.21 -27.16
CA ARG A 323 -27.88 14.99 -27.82
C ARG A 323 -29.30 14.50 -27.53
N LEU A 324 -29.45 13.27 -27.04
CA LEU A 324 -30.75 12.70 -26.65
C LEU A 324 -31.12 13.02 -25.20
N ILE A 325 -30.27 13.69 -24.43
CA ILE A 325 -30.60 14.08 -23.05
C ILE A 325 -31.61 15.23 -23.07
N PRO A 326 -32.86 15.02 -22.61
CA PRO A 326 -33.84 16.08 -22.52
C PRO A 326 -33.52 17.03 -21.34
N ARG A 327 -34.12 18.23 -21.36
CA ARG A 327 -34.11 19.18 -20.23
C ARG A 327 -35.52 19.43 -19.74
N ASP A 328 -35.67 19.61 -18.43
CA ASP A 328 -36.96 20.00 -17.83
C ASP A 328 -37.24 21.50 -18.05
N SER A 329 -38.39 21.97 -17.54
CA SER A 329 -38.80 23.39 -17.58
C SER A 329 -37.77 24.34 -16.95
N ASP A 330 -36.99 23.83 -16.00
CA ASP A 330 -36.00 24.58 -15.23
C ASP A 330 -34.59 24.47 -15.88
N GLY A 331 -34.49 23.84 -17.06
CA GLY A 331 -33.27 23.65 -17.83
C GLY A 331 -32.32 22.57 -17.28
N ARG A 332 -32.78 21.72 -16.36
CA ARG A 332 -31.96 20.65 -15.73
C ARG A 332 -31.99 19.36 -16.54
N ASP A 333 -30.88 18.65 -16.55
CA ASP A 333 -30.79 17.30 -17.14
C ASP A 333 -31.32 16.23 -16.15
N PRO A 334 -31.86 15.09 -16.62
CA PRO A 334 -32.09 13.93 -15.76
C PRO A 334 -30.76 13.39 -15.19
N CYS A 335 -30.76 12.95 -13.93
CA CYS A 335 -29.62 12.25 -13.35
C CYS A 335 -29.57 10.80 -13.86
N LEU A 336 -28.88 10.58 -14.99
CA LEU A 336 -28.79 9.29 -15.69
C LEU A 336 -28.53 8.08 -14.76
N ARG A 337 -27.66 8.24 -13.77
CA ARG A 337 -27.33 7.19 -12.78
C ARG A 337 -28.48 6.87 -11.82
N PHE A 338 -29.27 7.87 -11.44
CA PHE A 338 -30.48 7.70 -10.63
C PHE A 338 -31.61 7.09 -11.45
N MET A 339 -31.77 7.51 -12.70
CA MET A 339 -32.72 6.92 -13.65
C MET A 339 -32.39 5.45 -13.99
N GLY A 340 -31.12 5.05 -13.89
CA GLY A 340 -30.68 3.64 -13.93
C GLY A 340 -30.93 2.84 -12.64
N GLY A 341 -31.61 3.43 -11.64
CA GLY A 341 -31.99 2.76 -10.40
C GLY A 341 -30.93 2.74 -9.29
N GLY A 342 -29.73 3.30 -9.53
CA GLY A 342 -28.67 3.40 -8.53
C GLY A 342 -28.63 4.76 -7.81
N MET A 343 -27.95 4.85 -6.66
CA MET A 343 -27.68 6.15 -6.04
C MET A 343 -26.59 6.92 -6.80
N CYS A 344 -26.74 8.24 -6.91
CA CYS A 344 -25.67 9.12 -7.39
C CYS A 344 -24.71 9.51 -6.24
N TYR A 345 -23.44 9.73 -6.54
CA TYR A 345 -22.44 10.06 -5.52
C TYR A 345 -22.75 11.41 -4.87
N GLY A 346 -22.79 11.45 -3.54
CA GLY A 346 -23.08 12.66 -2.75
C GLY A 346 -24.54 13.14 -2.77
N GLY A 347 -25.43 12.47 -3.49
CA GLY A 347 -26.85 12.84 -3.56
C GLY A 347 -27.70 12.17 -2.48
N ARG A 348 -28.90 12.73 -2.26
CA ARG A 348 -29.98 12.13 -1.46
C ARG A 348 -31.08 11.60 -2.37
N ALA A 349 -32.05 10.85 -1.84
CA ALA A 349 -33.14 10.30 -2.67
C ALA A 349 -33.87 11.40 -3.45
N GLU A 350 -34.18 12.52 -2.81
CA GLU A 350 -34.96 13.61 -3.39
C GLU A 350 -34.12 14.65 -4.15
N ARG A 351 -32.78 14.61 -4.04
CA ARG A 351 -31.89 15.67 -4.56
C ARG A 351 -30.55 15.14 -5.07
N CYS A 352 -30.22 15.49 -6.32
CA CYS A 352 -28.91 15.21 -6.89
C CYS A 352 -27.81 16.04 -6.23
N ALA A 353 -26.58 15.50 -6.17
CA ALA A 353 -25.40 16.28 -5.78
C ALA A 353 -25.08 17.43 -6.76
N HIS A 354 -25.51 17.30 -8.02
CA HIS A 354 -25.26 18.28 -9.06
C HIS A 354 -26.50 19.14 -9.28
N GLN A 355 -26.41 20.46 -9.05
CA GLN A 355 -27.55 21.38 -9.05
C GLN A 355 -28.29 21.43 -10.40
N GLN A 356 -27.55 21.28 -11.51
CA GLN A 356 -28.11 21.20 -12.87
C GLN A 356 -28.74 19.84 -13.22
N ARG A 357 -28.92 18.93 -12.25
CA ARG A 357 -29.51 17.60 -12.47
C ARG A 357 -30.63 17.30 -11.50
N THR A 358 -31.68 16.64 -11.99
CA THR A 358 -32.85 16.24 -11.19
C THR A 358 -32.95 14.72 -11.02
N HIS A 359 -33.52 14.31 -9.88
CA HIS A 359 -33.97 12.94 -9.59
C HIS A 359 -35.46 12.73 -9.90
N ARG A 360 -36.23 13.82 -10.01
CA ARG A 360 -37.64 13.82 -10.42
C ARG A 360 -37.70 14.11 -11.90
N TRP A 361 -38.39 13.24 -12.64
CA TRP A 361 -38.48 13.35 -14.09
C TRP A 361 -39.78 12.70 -14.57
N ASP A 362 -40.74 13.54 -14.98
CA ASP A 362 -42.14 13.13 -15.11
C ASP A 362 -42.48 12.58 -16.53
N GLY A 363 -41.51 12.51 -17.43
CA GLY A 363 -41.66 11.98 -18.79
C GLY A 363 -40.85 10.70 -19.05
N ARG A 364 -41.17 9.97 -20.13
CA ARG A 364 -40.31 8.86 -20.59
C ARG A 364 -39.05 9.42 -21.27
N LEU A 365 -37.89 8.87 -20.94
CA LEU A 365 -36.64 9.17 -21.64
C LEU A 365 -36.63 8.54 -23.04
N PRO A 366 -35.95 9.14 -24.04
CA PRO A 366 -35.77 8.53 -25.36
C PRO A 366 -35.18 7.12 -25.26
N ARG A 367 -35.71 6.19 -26.07
CA ARG A 367 -35.40 4.76 -25.95
C ARG A 367 -33.89 4.45 -25.99
N GLU A 368 -33.14 5.02 -26.94
CA GLU A 368 -31.68 4.79 -27.04
C GLU A 368 -30.92 5.34 -25.81
N LEU A 369 -31.40 6.45 -25.21
CA LEU A 369 -30.84 6.98 -23.97
C LEU A 369 -31.16 6.05 -22.78
N GLN A 370 -32.39 5.52 -22.70
CA GLN A 370 -32.77 4.57 -21.65
C GLN A 370 -31.97 3.26 -21.75
N GLU A 371 -31.82 2.69 -22.95
CA GLU A 371 -30.99 1.50 -23.20
C GLU A 371 -29.51 1.75 -22.85
N PHE A 372 -28.98 2.96 -23.09
CA PHE A 372 -27.64 3.35 -22.62
C PHE A 372 -27.58 3.43 -21.09
N ILE A 373 -28.54 4.10 -20.45
CA ILE A 373 -28.65 4.21 -18.98
C ILE A 373 -28.67 2.83 -18.34
N ASP A 374 -29.49 1.93 -18.87
CA ASP A 374 -29.63 0.58 -18.34
C ASP A 374 -28.33 -0.21 -18.47
N ARG A 375 -27.70 -0.22 -19.64
CA ARG A 375 -26.41 -0.91 -19.85
C ARG A 375 -25.26 -0.33 -19.00
N THR A 376 -25.29 0.96 -18.68
CA THR A 376 -24.17 1.65 -18.00
C THR A 376 -24.38 1.84 -16.50
N TYR A 377 -25.62 1.84 -15.99
CA TYR A 377 -25.94 2.16 -14.59
C TYR A 377 -26.91 1.18 -13.92
N ARG A 378 -27.58 0.27 -14.63
CA ARG A 378 -28.50 -0.69 -14.00
C ARG A 378 -27.73 -1.62 -13.06
N SER A 379 -28.07 -1.54 -11.79
CA SER A 379 -27.57 -2.47 -10.76
C SER A 379 -28.43 -3.75 -10.76
N GLY A 380 -27.84 -4.87 -10.35
CA GLY A 380 -28.54 -6.15 -10.18
C GLY A 380 -29.71 -6.07 -9.17
N PRO A 381 -30.51 -7.15 -9.02
CA PRO A 381 -31.81 -7.10 -8.38
C PRO A 381 -31.76 -6.45 -6.99
N ARG A 382 -32.58 -5.41 -6.82
CA ARG A 382 -32.80 -4.78 -5.51
C ARG A 382 -33.36 -5.83 -4.55
N GLN A 383 -32.74 -5.95 -3.38
CA GLN A 383 -33.42 -6.50 -2.20
C GLN A 383 -34.53 -5.52 -1.80
N SER A 384 -35.71 -5.68 -2.40
CA SER A 384 -36.94 -5.06 -1.94
C SER A 384 -37.65 -6.03 -1.00
N GLU A 385 -37.35 -5.95 0.30
CA GLU A 385 -38.30 -6.30 1.36
C GLU A 385 -37.79 -5.80 2.72
N ARG A 386 -38.28 -4.62 3.11
CA ARG A 386 -38.36 -4.22 4.51
C ARG A 386 -39.46 -3.18 4.66
N ARG A 387 -40.34 -3.43 5.64
CA ARG A 387 -41.70 -2.89 5.78
C ARG A 387 -42.65 -3.63 4.82
N GLU A 388 -43.80 -4.12 5.26
CA GLU A 388 -44.58 -3.69 6.44
C GLU A 388 -44.87 -4.83 7.43
N HIS A 389 -44.91 -4.50 8.72
CA HIS A 389 -45.73 -5.16 9.75
C HIS A 389 -46.17 -4.04 10.71
N SER A 390 -47.41 -3.60 10.57
CA SER A 390 -48.28 -3.12 11.65
C SER A 390 -49.46 -4.08 11.69
#